data_AF-A0A257N616-F1
#
_entry.id   AF-A0A257N616-F1
#
_cell.length_a   1.000
_cell.length_b   1.000
_cell.length_c   1.000
_cell.angle_alpha   90.00
_cell.angle_beta   90.00
_cell.angle_gamma   90.00
#
_symmetry.space_group_name_H-M   'P 1'
#
loop_
_entity.id
_entity.type
_entity.pdbx_description
1 polymer ?
#
loop_
_entity_poly.entity_id
_entity_poly.type
_entity_poly.pdbx_seq_one_letter_code
_entity_poly.pdbx_strand_id
1 'polypeptide(L)' 'MSIELLQESIRENYEVHEWKHSCAILKEDFPEEWADIISVLSKFRFYRSWITNPGGRKSQLSEFIDSYLYERG' A
#
# COMPACT_ATOMS: atom_id res chain seq x y z
N MET A 1 10.48 -13.91 -10.06
CA MET A 1 9.73 -14.17 -8.79
C MET A 1 8.43 -13.41 -8.83
N SER A 2 7.33 -13.88 -8.21
CA SER A 2 6.00 -13.25 -8.33
C SER A 2 5.94 -11.80 -7.83
N ILE A 3 6.90 -11.37 -7.00
CA ILE A 3 7.13 -9.95 -6.66
C ILE A 3 7.36 -9.06 -7.90
N GLU A 4 7.87 -9.59 -9.02
CA GLU A 4 8.04 -8.84 -10.28
C GLU A 4 6.72 -8.39 -10.91
N LEU A 5 5.58 -8.91 -10.43
CA LEU A 5 4.26 -8.40 -10.79
C LEU A 5 4.01 -6.99 -10.23
N LEU A 6 4.76 -6.57 -9.20
CA LEU A 6 4.72 -5.21 -8.67
C LEU A 6 5.51 -4.25 -9.56
N GLN A 7 4.94 -3.06 -9.76
CA GLN A 7 5.62 -1.96 -10.45
C GLN A 7 6.99 -1.66 -9.80
N GLU A 8 7.98 -1.35 -10.63
CA GLU A 8 9.35 -1.08 -10.18
C GLU A 8 9.41 0.00 -9.09
N SER A 9 8.64 1.08 -9.25
CA SER A 9 8.55 2.14 -8.24
C SER A 9 8.11 1.63 -6.86
N ILE A 10 7.26 0.61 -6.78
CA ILE A 10 6.88 0.03 -5.49
C ILE A 10 8.05 -0.78 -4.92
N ARG A 11 8.72 -1.58 -5.75
CA ARG A 11 9.87 -2.39 -5.31
C ARG A 11 11.09 -1.56 -4.89
N GLU A 12 11.23 -0.35 -5.43
CA GLU A 12 12.29 0.59 -5.04
C GLU A 12 11.99 1.37 -3.76
N ASN A 13 10.71 1.66 -3.49
CA ASN A 13 10.30 2.50 -2.36
C ASN A 13 9.81 1.70 -1.14
N TYR A 14 9.53 0.41 -1.29
CA TYR A 14 9.02 -0.46 -0.23
C TYR A 14 9.82 -1.75 -0.15
N GLU A 15 9.93 -2.26 1.06
CA GLU A 15 10.41 -3.62 1.30
C GLU A 15 9.24 -4.59 1.11
N VAL A 16 9.37 -5.50 0.14
CA VAL A 16 8.31 -6.45 -0.23
C VAL A 16 8.73 -7.85 0.14
N HIS A 17 7.92 -8.50 0.98
CA HIS A 17 8.05 -9.91 1.31
C HIS A 17 6.83 -10.66 0.80
N GLU A 18 7.07 -11.67 -0.02
CA GLU A 18 6.02 -12.53 -0.56
C GLU A 18 6.05 -13.89 0.15
N TRP A 19 4.87 -14.40 0.48
CA TRP A 19 4.71 -15.73 1.06
C TRP A 19 3.69 -16.54 0.25
N LYS A 20 4.02 -17.78 -0.09
CA LYS A 20 3.13 -18.73 -0.79
C LYS A 20 2.46 -18.15 -2.05
N HIS A 21 3.21 -17.45 -2.91
CA HIS A 21 2.69 -16.90 -4.18
C HIS A 21 1.58 -15.85 -4.01
N SER A 22 1.56 -15.14 -2.88
CA SER A 22 0.52 -14.14 -2.57
C SER A 22 0.31 -13.10 -3.67
N CYS A 23 1.37 -12.61 -4.32
CA CYS A 23 1.25 -11.64 -5.41
C CYS A 23 0.52 -12.21 -6.64
N ALA A 24 0.75 -13.49 -6.96
CA ALA A 24 0.07 -14.14 -8.08
C ALA A 24 -1.40 -14.40 -7.75
N ILE A 25 -1.69 -14.89 -6.54
CA ILE A 25 -3.07 -15.13 -6.07
C ILE A 25 -3.86 -13.82 -6.07
N LEU A 26 -3.32 -12.76 -5.47
CA LEU A 26 -4.01 -11.46 -5.43
C LEU A 26 -4.26 -10.92 -6.84
N LYS A 27 -3.28 -10.99 -7.75
CA LYS A 27 -3.44 -10.47 -9.10
C LYS A 27 -4.49 -11.23 -9.92
N GLU A 28 -4.56 -12.55 -9.79
CA GLU A 28 -5.42 -13.39 -10.64
C GLU A 28 -6.81 -13.62 -10.01
N ASP A 29 -6.89 -13.88 -8.71
CA ASP A 29 -8.15 -14.21 -8.01
C ASP A 29 -8.86 -12.98 -7.43
N PHE A 30 -8.11 -11.90 -7.13
CA PHE A 30 -8.59 -10.68 -6.47
C PHE A 30 -8.10 -9.40 -7.19
N PRO A 31 -8.39 -9.25 -8.50
CA PRO A 31 -7.80 -8.20 -9.33
C PRO A 31 -8.18 -6.77 -8.88
N GLU A 32 -9.36 -6.59 -8.26
CA GLU A 32 -9.80 -5.30 -7.74
C GLU A 32 -9.01 -4.91 -6.49
N GLU A 33 -8.89 -5.82 -5.52
CA GLU A 33 -8.11 -5.63 -4.31
C GLU A 33 -6.61 -5.47 -4.62
N TRP A 34 -6.10 -6.22 -5.60
CA TRP A 34 -4.76 -6.02 -6.13
C TRP A 34 -4.59 -4.60 -6.68
N ALA A 35 -5.52 -4.12 -7.51
CA ALA A 35 -5.46 -2.76 -8.04
C ALA A 35 -5.48 -1.71 -6.93
N ASP A 36 -6.29 -1.90 -5.89
CA ASP A 36 -6.36 -0.98 -4.74
C ASP A 36 -5.07 -0.95 -3.94
N ILE A 37 -4.45 -2.10 -3.68
CA ILE A 37 -3.14 -2.20 -3.02
C ILE A 37 -2.07 -1.45 -3.83
N ILE A 38 -1.98 -1.68 -5.14
CA ILE A 38 -1.03 -0.99 -6.01
C ILE A 38 -1.30 0.52 -6.01
N SER A 39 -2.57 0.90 -6.05
CA SER A 39 -2.98 2.30 -6.10
C SER A 39 -2.62 3.05 -4.81
N VAL A 40 -2.93 2.48 -3.63
CA VAL A 40 -2.60 3.13 -2.35
C VAL A 40 -1.10 3.22 -2.15
N LEU A 41 -0.33 2.18 -2.46
CA LEU A 41 1.14 2.19 -2.34
C LEU A 41 1.77 3.20 -3.32
N SER A 42 1.19 3.37 -4.51
CA SER A 42 1.66 4.34 -5.49
C SER A 42 1.40 5.80 -5.07
N LYS A 43 0.29 6.05 -4.37
CA LYS A 43 -0.11 7.39 -3.91
C LYS A 43 0.44 7.77 -2.54
N PHE A 44 0.73 6.79 -1.71
CA PHE A 44 1.25 7.00 -0.37
C PHE A 44 2.56 7.79 -0.38
N ARG A 45 2.67 8.78 0.51
CA ARG A 45 3.88 9.60 0.71
C ARG A 45 4.10 9.82 2.19
N PHE A 46 5.31 9.56 2.66
CA PHE A 46 5.66 9.73 4.07
C PHE A 46 6.21 11.14 4.32
N TYR A 47 5.33 12.03 4.81
CA TYR A 47 5.71 13.41 5.07
C TYR A 47 6.29 13.59 6.47
N ARG A 48 7.37 14.39 6.58
CA ARG A 48 7.97 14.75 7.88
C ARG A 48 6.95 15.34 8.87
N SER A 49 6.03 16.16 8.36
CA SER A 49 4.98 16.80 9.16
C SER A 49 4.11 15.80 9.91
N TRP A 50 3.89 14.59 9.35
CA TRP A 50 3.09 13.54 9.98
C TRP A 50 3.76 12.92 11.20
N ILE A 51 5.07 13.15 11.38
CA ILE A 51 5.87 12.69 12.51
C ILE A 51 6.04 13.82 13.53
N THR A 52 6.31 15.04 13.05
CA THR A 52 6.66 16.17 13.92
C THR A 52 5.44 16.82 14.57
N ASN A 53 4.26 16.70 13.97
CA ASN A 53 3.03 17.22 14.57
C ASN A 53 2.62 16.35 15.77
N PRO A 54 2.20 16.94 16.90
CA PRO A 54 1.74 16.17 18.06
C PRO A 54 0.57 15.28 17.65
N GLY A 55 0.66 14.02 18.03
CA GLY A 55 -0.35 13.00 17.71
C GLY A 55 -1.63 13.16 18.53
N GLY A 56 -2.66 12.42 18.12
CA GLY A 56 -3.93 12.24 18.83
C GLY A 56 -4.35 10.77 18.81
N ARG A 57 -5.61 10.49 18.45
CA ARG A 57 -6.14 9.10 18.42
C ARG A 57 -5.49 8.21 17.36
N LYS A 58 -5.20 8.73 16.16
CA LYS A 58 -4.62 8.00 15.02
C LYS A 58 -3.58 8.88 14.31
N SER A 59 -2.52 8.27 13.78
CA SER A 59 -1.51 8.97 13.00
C SER A 59 -2.05 9.36 11.62
N GLN A 60 -1.57 10.47 11.06
CA GLN A 60 -1.96 10.91 9.72
C GLN A 60 -1.58 9.87 8.64
N LEU A 61 -0.53 9.10 8.92
CA LEU A 61 -0.13 7.91 8.15
C LEU A 61 -1.29 6.91 8.03
N SER A 62 -1.80 6.44 9.18
CA SER A 62 -2.87 5.44 9.22
C SER A 62 -4.19 6.01 8.70
N GLU A 63 -4.47 7.28 8.98
CA GLU A 63 -5.67 7.96 8.48
C GLU A 63 -5.68 8.06 6.95
N PHE A 64 -4.52 8.31 6.32
CA PHE A 64 -4.40 8.31 4.86
C PHE A 64 -4.75 6.95 4.27
N ILE A 65 -4.13 5.87 4.75
CA ILE A 65 -4.34 4.52 4.19
C ILE A 65 -5.80 4.10 4.37
N ASP A 66 -6.34 4.29 5.58
CA ASP A 66 -7.72 3.97 5.88
C ASP A 66 -8.69 4.71 4.97
N SER A 67 -8.61 6.05 4.94
CA SER A 67 -9.56 6.86 4.16
C SER A 67 -9.47 6.52 2.68
N TYR A 68 -8.25 6.29 2.17
CA TYR A 68 -8.02 5.91 0.78
C TYR A 68 -8.70 4.58 0.43
N LEU A 69 -8.63 3.57 1.29
CA LEU A 69 -9.24 2.27 1.03
C LEU A 69 -10.74 2.25 1.35
N TYR A 70 -11.20 2.96 2.39
CA TYR A 70 -12.64 3.09 2.69
C TYR A 70 -13.43 3.75 1.56
N GLU A 71 -12.82 4.67 0.81
CA GLU A 71 -13.45 5.26 -0.39
C GLU A 71 -13.66 4.25 -1.53
N ARG A 72 -13.05 3.06 -1.45
CA ARG A 72 -13.02 2.05 -2.51
C ARG A 72 -13.84 0.79 -2.21
N GLY A 73 -14.28 0.57 -0.96
CA GLY A 73 -15.16 -0.55 -0.58
C GLY A 73 -15.11 -0.90 0.89
#